data_AF-A0A4U5PBQ8-F1
#
_entry.id   AF-A0A4U5PBQ8-F1
#
_cell.length_a   1.000
_cell.length_b   1.000
_cell.length_c   1.000
_cell.angle_alpha   90.00
_cell.angle_beta   90.00
_cell.angle_gamma   90.00
#
_symmetry.space_group_name_H-M   'P 1'
#
loop_
_entity.id
_entity.type
_entity.pdbx_description
1 polymer ?
#
loop_
_entity_poly.entity_id
_entity_poly.type
_entity_poly.pdbx_seq_one_letter_code
_entity_poly.pdbx_strand_id
1 'polypeptide(L)'
;MLGRFLLLGVGYVLSLVVFQSGFLLKRHELPFYSSCDDVVASFSAACWIRPTFKRAIWIVVDALRHDFVDPNVDGRDVPGSTYFQHQMPNLENMIRTQPENTLFSKFIADPPTTTLQRLKGLTSGSLPTFIDAGANFAATSIGEDNVIDQLRSTGRNITFLGDDTWVSLYPTQFHRSFDLPSFDINDLHSVDDMVLMNSNVLIGSF
;
A
#
# COMPACT_ATOMS: atom_id res chain seq x y z
N MET A 1 15.45 46.87 26.72
CA MET A 1 14.61 46.30 25.63
C MET A 1 15.27 45.12 24.94
N LEU A 2 16.52 45.22 24.49
CA LEU A 2 17.21 44.16 23.73
C LEU A 2 17.21 42.78 24.41
N GLY A 3 17.48 42.71 25.72
CA GLY A 3 17.49 41.44 26.46
C GLY A 3 16.13 40.72 26.52
N ARG A 4 15.01 41.43 26.44
CA ARG A 4 13.67 40.82 26.40
C ARG A 4 13.38 40.19 25.04
N PHE A 5 13.80 40.83 23.96
CA PHE A 5 13.69 40.27 22.61
C PHE A 5 14.57 39.03 22.44
N LEU A 6 15.77 39.04 23.03
CA LEU A 6 16.69 37.90 22.98
C LEU A 6 16.13 36.68 23.72
N LEU A 7 15.51 36.90 24.89
CA LEU A 7 14.88 35.84 25.69
C LEU A 7 13.64 35.24 24.99
N LEU A 8 12.81 36.07 24.37
CA LEU A 8 11.71 35.60 23.52
C LEU A 8 12.22 34.82 22.31
N GLY A 9 13.27 35.30 21.63
CA GLY A 9 13.89 34.61 20.50
C GLY A 9 14.41 33.22 20.87
N VAL A 10 15.12 33.11 22.01
CA VAL A 10 15.59 31.81 22.53
C VAL A 10 14.42 30.89 22.87
N GLY A 11 13.34 31.42 23.46
CA GLY A 11 12.13 30.65 23.75
C GLY A 11 11.48 30.06 22.49
N TYR A 12 11.35 30.87 21.43
CA TYR A 12 10.84 30.39 20.14
C TYR A 12 11.72 29.33 19.52
N VAL A 13 13.04 29.52 19.49
CA VAL A 13 13.97 28.52 18.96
C VAL A 13 13.89 27.22 19.76
N LEU A 14 13.85 27.30 21.10
CA LEU A 14 13.70 26.12 21.96
C LEU A 14 12.37 25.40 21.67
N SER A 15 11.26 26.14 21.55
CA SER A 15 9.96 25.56 21.24
C SER A 15 9.93 24.88 19.86
N LEU A 16 10.56 25.48 18.85
CA LEU A 16 10.68 24.88 17.52
C LEU A 16 11.53 23.60 17.58
N VAL A 17 12.61 23.60 18.36
CA VAL A 17 13.46 22.42 18.57
C VAL A 17 12.71 21.30 19.27
N VAL A 18 11.95 21.58 20.32
CA VAL A 18 11.12 20.57 21.00
C VAL A 18 10.01 20.07 20.08
N PHE A 19 9.35 20.98 19.36
CA PHE A 19 8.28 20.64 18.42
C PHE A 19 8.76 19.74 17.29
N GLN A 20 9.88 20.07 16.62
CA GLN A 20 10.43 19.21 15.55
C GLN A 20 10.91 17.84 16.04
N SER A 21 11.20 17.71 17.34
CA SER A 21 11.69 16.46 17.94
C SER A 21 10.54 15.50 18.29
N GLY A 22 9.38 16.03 18.69
CA GLY A 22 8.27 15.22 19.20
C GLY A 22 7.02 15.19 18.31
N PHE A 23 6.77 16.22 17.51
CA PHE A 23 5.57 16.29 16.65
C PHE A 23 5.69 15.38 15.42
N LEU A 24 6.90 15.29 14.86
CA LEU A 24 7.16 14.46 13.70
C LEU A 24 7.77 13.13 14.14
N LEU A 25 6.96 12.08 14.11
CA LEU A 25 7.44 10.72 14.28
C LEU A 25 8.53 10.43 13.23
N LYS A 26 9.78 10.33 13.71
CA LYS A 26 10.92 9.82 12.95
C LYS A 26 10.99 8.33 13.17
N ARG A 27 10.77 7.55 12.12
CA ARG A 27 11.00 6.11 12.19
C ARG A 27 12.44 5.80 11.79
N HIS A 28 13.01 4.82 12.47
CA HIS A 28 14.25 4.20 12.03
C HIS A 28 13.90 2.95 11.21
N GLU A 29 14.31 2.94 9.96
CA GLU A 29 14.20 1.76 9.09
C GLU A 29 15.27 0.76 9.52
N LEU A 30 14.91 -0.51 9.72
CA LEU A 30 15.87 -1.55 10.07
C LEU A 30 16.32 -2.26 8.79
N PRO A 31 17.63 -2.46 8.56
CA PRO A 31 18.14 -3.10 7.35
C PRO A 31 18.10 -4.64 7.43
N PHE A 32 17.20 -5.19 8.25
CA PHE A 32 17.11 -6.63 8.47
C PHE A 32 15.98 -7.21 7.61
N TYR A 33 16.25 -8.37 7.03
CA TYR A 33 15.29 -9.13 6.25
C TYR A 33 14.96 -10.43 6.98
N SER A 34 13.68 -10.79 6.96
CA SER A 34 13.21 -12.04 7.56
C SER A 34 13.88 -13.23 6.88
N SER A 35 14.40 -14.13 7.70
CA SER A 35 15.13 -15.32 7.31
C SER A 35 14.40 -16.58 7.75
N CYS A 36 14.91 -17.73 7.31
CA CYS A 36 14.36 -19.02 7.67
C CYS A 36 14.40 -19.31 9.17
N ASP A 37 15.45 -18.83 9.83
CA ASP A 37 15.73 -19.10 11.23
C ASP A 37 14.76 -18.32 12.15
N ASP A 38 14.08 -17.31 11.61
CA ASP A 38 13.11 -16.48 12.35
C ASP A 38 11.74 -17.16 12.49
N VAL A 39 11.47 -18.22 11.72
CA VAL A 39 10.16 -18.88 11.69
C VAL A 39 10.04 -19.90 12.83
N VAL A 40 9.42 -19.47 13.94
CA VAL A 40 9.15 -20.31 15.14
C VAL A 40 8.07 -21.39 14.88
N ALA A 41 7.41 -21.40 13.71
CA ALA A 41 6.34 -22.32 13.35
C ALA A 41 6.86 -23.73 12.98
N SER A 42 7.43 -24.43 13.95
CA SER A 42 8.01 -25.75 13.81
C SER A 42 6.96 -26.86 13.92
N PHE A 43 6.32 -27.18 12.79
CA PHE A 43 5.64 -28.49 12.60
C PHE A 43 6.09 -29.21 11.32
N SER A 44 6.99 -28.62 10.53
CA SER A 44 7.62 -29.28 9.39
C SER A 44 8.97 -28.65 9.09
N ALA A 45 9.90 -29.42 8.51
CA ALA A 45 11.22 -28.96 8.05
C ALA A 45 11.17 -27.92 6.89
N ALA A 46 10.04 -27.23 6.71
CA ALA A 46 9.84 -26.23 5.68
C ALA A 46 10.00 -24.83 6.31
N CYS A 47 10.90 -24.05 5.69
CA CYS A 47 11.22 -22.67 6.04
C CYS A 47 10.00 -21.73 6.10
N TRP A 48 9.09 -21.93 5.15
CA TRP A 48 7.92 -21.11 4.94
C TRP A 48 6.67 -21.97 5.03
N ILE A 49 5.54 -21.32 5.33
CA ILE A 49 4.22 -21.97 5.31
C ILE A 49 4.00 -22.56 3.92
N ARG A 50 3.52 -23.81 3.87
CA ARG A 50 3.24 -24.48 2.59
C ARG A 50 2.17 -23.69 1.84
N PRO A 51 2.42 -23.30 0.57
CA PRO A 51 1.49 -22.51 -0.20
C PRO A 51 0.24 -23.33 -0.54
N THR A 52 -0.95 -22.80 -0.24
CA THR A 52 -2.22 -23.40 -0.64
C THR A 52 -2.49 -23.23 -2.14
N PHE A 53 -2.03 -22.12 -2.73
CA PHE A 53 -2.24 -21.78 -4.13
C PHE A 53 -0.93 -21.70 -4.91
N LYS A 54 -0.99 -22.03 -6.20
CA LYS A 54 0.17 -21.95 -7.11
C LYS A 54 0.41 -20.55 -7.66
N ARG A 55 -0.65 -19.75 -7.76
CA ARG A 55 -0.67 -18.38 -8.30
C ARG A 55 -1.55 -17.51 -7.41
N ALA A 56 -1.21 -16.24 -7.32
CA ALA A 56 -2.01 -15.21 -6.65
C ALA A 56 -2.00 -13.96 -7.53
N ILE A 57 -3.12 -13.24 -7.55
CA ILE A 57 -3.25 -11.95 -8.23
C ILE A 57 -3.55 -10.92 -7.16
N TRP A 58 -2.72 -9.89 -7.06
CA TRP A 58 -2.93 -8.79 -6.13
C TRP A 58 -3.43 -7.57 -6.92
N ILE A 59 -4.69 -7.21 -6.69
CA ILE A 59 -5.30 -6.03 -7.30
C ILE A 59 -5.38 -4.94 -6.23
N VAL A 60 -4.76 -3.80 -6.51
CA VAL A 60 -4.79 -2.62 -5.66
C VAL A 60 -5.44 -1.50 -6.47
N VAL A 61 -6.47 -0.88 -5.91
CA VAL A 61 -7.22 0.20 -6.54
C VAL A 61 -7.01 1.46 -5.69
N ASP A 62 -6.50 2.52 -6.30
CA ASP A 62 -6.31 3.78 -5.58
C ASP A 62 -7.67 4.43 -5.25
N ALA A 63 -7.76 5.04 -4.08
CA ALA A 63 -8.94 5.74 -3.57
C ALA A 63 -10.26 4.94 -3.58
N LEU A 64 -10.20 3.60 -3.60
CA LEU A 64 -11.40 2.77 -3.53
C LEU A 64 -12.08 2.89 -2.15
N ARG A 65 -13.30 3.40 -2.14
CA ARG A 65 -14.09 3.53 -0.91
C ARG A 65 -14.76 2.21 -0.55
N HIS A 66 -14.85 1.92 0.74
CA HIS A 66 -15.49 0.72 1.27
C HIS A 66 -16.97 0.58 0.86
N ASP A 67 -17.70 1.69 0.83
CA ASP A 67 -19.13 1.71 0.52
C ASP A 67 -19.45 1.46 -0.96
N PHE A 68 -18.45 1.42 -1.85
CA PHE A 68 -18.63 1.02 -3.26
C PHE A 68 -18.84 -0.49 -3.41
N VAL A 69 -18.35 -1.26 -2.43
CA VAL A 69 -18.31 -2.74 -2.44
C VAL A 69 -19.23 -3.36 -1.40
N ASP A 70 -19.47 -2.67 -0.28
CA ASP A 70 -20.16 -3.24 0.87
C ASP A 70 -21.57 -3.77 0.51
N PRO A 71 -21.81 -5.10 0.60
CA PRO A 71 -23.12 -5.69 0.32
C PRO A 71 -24.20 -5.25 1.31
N ASN A 72 -23.84 -4.75 2.50
CA ASN A 72 -24.80 -4.54 3.58
C ASN A 72 -25.24 -3.08 3.74
N VAL A 73 -24.74 -2.16 2.90
CA VAL A 73 -25.17 -0.76 2.93
C VAL A 73 -26.47 -0.61 2.16
N ASP A 74 -27.60 -0.72 2.86
CA ASP A 74 -28.90 -0.40 2.29
C ASP A 74 -29.11 1.13 2.27
N GLY A 75 -29.53 1.67 1.11
CA GLY A 75 -29.83 3.08 0.90
C GLY A 75 -30.94 3.68 1.79
N ARG A 76 -31.43 2.93 2.78
CA ARG A 76 -32.42 3.34 3.79
C ARG A 76 -31.79 3.94 5.04
N ASP A 77 -30.53 3.62 5.36
CA ASP A 77 -29.89 4.01 6.62
C ASP A 77 -29.15 5.36 6.56
N VAL A 78 -28.99 5.95 5.37
CA VAL A 78 -28.34 7.25 5.21
C VAL A 78 -29.15 8.15 4.27
N PRO A 79 -29.75 9.26 4.75
CA PRO A 79 -30.36 10.26 3.88
C PRO A 79 -29.24 11.03 3.16
N GLY A 80 -28.82 10.52 1.99
CA GLY A 80 -27.77 11.13 1.20
C GLY A 80 -26.98 10.13 0.35
N SER A 81 -27.37 10.04 -0.92
CA SER A 81 -26.66 9.41 -2.05
C SER A 81 -26.45 7.88 -2.01
N THR A 82 -27.40 7.15 -2.61
CA THR A 82 -27.22 5.78 -3.14
C THR A 82 -26.24 5.71 -4.31
N TYR A 83 -25.82 6.86 -4.85
CA TYR A 83 -24.98 6.96 -6.06
C TYR A 83 -23.65 6.21 -5.96
N PHE A 84 -23.08 6.13 -4.76
CA PHE A 84 -21.78 5.51 -4.53
C PHE A 84 -21.88 4.04 -4.07
N GLN A 85 -23.09 3.51 -3.90
CA GLN A 85 -23.32 2.14 -3.44
C GLN A 85 -23.40 1.18 -4.63
N HIS A 86 -23.08 -0.08 -4.41
CA HIS A 86 -23.22 -1.18 -5.39
C HIS A 86 -22.48 -0.95 -6.72
N GLN A 87 -21.36 -0.23 -6.70
CA GLN A 87 -20.58 0.08 -7.91
C GLN A 87 -19.72 -1.11 -8.37
N MET A 88 -19.57 -2.16 -7.54
CA MET A 88 -18.81 -3.38 -7.87
C MET A 88 -19.67 -4.65 -7.74
N PRO A 89 -20.71 -4.83 -8.59
CA PRO A 89 -21.70 -5.91 -8.45
C PRO A 89 -21.10 -7.31 -8.54
N ASN A 90 -20.03 -7.51 -9.32
CA ASN A 90 -19.36 -8.80 -9.43
C ASN A 90 -18.69 -9.22 -8.11
N LEU A 91 -18.04 -8.27 -7.44
CA LEU A 91 -17.40 -8.50 -6.15
C LEU A 91 -18.45 -8.73 -5.07
N GLU A 92 -19.52 -7.93 -5.08
CA GLU A 92 -20.66 -8.10 -4.17
C GLU A 92 -21.30 -9.50 -4.31
N ASN A 93 -21.55 -9.93 -5.56
CA ASN A 93 -22.11 -11.24 -5.84
C ASN A 93 -21.19 -12.37 -5.37
N MET A 94 -19.87 -12.22 -5.57
CA MET A 94 -18.88 -13.20 -5.09
C MET A 94 -18.89 -13.31 -3.57
N ILE A 95 -18.93 -12.18 -2.85
CA ILE A 95 -19.01 -12.12 -1.38
C ILE A 95 -20.28 -12.82 -0.86
N ARG A 96 -21.43 -12.60 -1.52
CA ARG A 96 -22.71 -13.21 -1.11
C ARG A 96 -22.81 -14.69 -1.42
N THR A 97 -22.32 -15.12 -2.58
CA THR A 97 -22.51 -16.49 -3.08
C THR A 97 -21.45 -17.47 -2.60
N GLN A 98 -20.25 -16.99 -2.24
CA GLN A 98 -19.11 -17.83 -1.88
C GLN A 98 -18.44 -17.39 -0.56
N PRO A 99 -19.17 -17.28 0.57
CA PRO A 99 -18.64 -16.74 1.82
C PRO A 99 -17.44 -17.53 2.37
N GLU A 100 -17.35 -18.84 2.12
CA GLU A 100 -16.21 -19.68 2.52
C GLU A 100 -14.93 -19.43 1.70
N ASN A 101 -15.05 -18.81 0.53
CA ASN A 101 -13.93 -18.51 -0.38
C ASN A 101 -13.63 -17.01 -0.49
N THR A 102 -14.37 -16.17 0.23
CA THR A 102 -14.23 -14.71 0.18
C THR A 102 -14.09 -14.12 1.57
N LEU A 103 -13.20 -13.15 1.72
CA LEU A 103 -13.09 -12.33 2.91
C LEU A 103 -13.32 -10.86 2.55
N PHE A 104 -14.31 -10.25 3.17
CA PHE A 104 -14.54 -8.81 3.07
C PHE A 104 -14.27 -8.16 4.43
N SER A 105 -13.45 -7.12 4.46
CA SER A 105 -13.04 -6.45 5.69
C SER A 105 -12.75 -4.98 5.45
N LYS A 106 -13.09 -4.15 6.44
CA LYS A 106 -12.85 -2.72 6.40
C LYS A 106 -11.45 -2.38 6.87
N PHE A 107 -10.67 -1.75 6.00
CA PHE A 107 -9.41 -1.11 6.38
C PHE A 107 -9.65 0.37 6.69
N ILE A 108 -9.22 0.82 7.88
CA ILE A 108 -9.26 2.23 8.28
C ILE A 108 -7.82 2.75 8.24
N ALA A 109 -7.61 3.78 7.44
CA ALA A 109 -6.29 4.25 7.08
C ALA A 109 -5.93 5.51 7.91
N ASP A 110 -4.97 5.41 8.82
CA ASP A 110 -4.51 6.54 9.67
C ASP A 110 -3.65 7.55 8.89
N PRO A 111 -3.82 8.88 9.02
CA PRO A 111 -3.02 9.86 8.29
C PRO A 111 -1.50 9.62 8.41
N PRO A 112 -0.69 9.85 7.35
CA PRO A 112 -1.03 10.43 6.03
C PRO A 112 -1.72 9.43 5.07
N THR A 113 -2.61 9.95 4.21
CA THR A 113 -3.42 9.15 3.26
C THR A 113 -2.85 9.17 1.83
N THR A 114 -1.55 9.40 1.65
CA THR A 114 -0.93 9.39 0.31
C THR A 114 -0.70 7.95 -0.16
N THR A 115 -0.90 7.71 -1.46
CA THR A 115 -0.81 6.37 -2.09
C THR A 115 0.52 5.70 -1.79
N LEU A 116 1.63 6.41 -1.98
CA LEU A 116 2.99 5.93 -1.73
C LEU A 116 3.20 5.42 -0.30
N GLN A 117 2.71 6.14 0.71
CA GLN A 117 2.85 5.74 2.12
C GLN A 117 1.99 4.52 2.44
N ARG A 118 0.82 4.39 1.80
CA ARG A 118 -0.04 3.21 1.94
C ARG A 118 0.57 1.99 1.28
N LEU A 119 1.15 2.13 0.09
CA LEU A 119 1.86 1.03 -0.57
C LEU A 119 3.02 0.55 0.30
N LYS A 120 3.83 1.46 0.85
CA LYS A 120 4.92 1.11 1.78
C LYS A 120 4.40 0.36 3.01
N GLY A 121 3.39 0.91 3.70
CA GLY A 121 2.83 0.25 4.90
C GLY A 121 2.17 -1.10 4.61
N LEU A 122 1.52 -1.23 3.44
CA LEU A 122 0.84 -2.45 3.01
C LEU A 122 1.83 -3.59 2.73
N THR A 123 2.98 -3.30 2.11
CA THR A 123 3.95 -4.33 1.72
C THR A 123 4.93 -4.69 2.84
N SER A 124 5.34 -3.73 3.67
CA SER A 124 6.24 -3.99 4.80
C SER A 124 5.53 -4.25 6.13
N GLY A 125 4.20 -4.12 6.17
CA GLY A 125 3.40 -4.33 7.38
C GLY A 125 3.66 -3.28 8.45
N SER A 126 4.14 -2.10 8.04
CA SER A 126 4.69 -1.11 8.95
C SER A 126 3.84 0.18 9.01
N LEU A 127 4.00 0.94 10.09
CA LEU A 127 3.25 2.19 10.26
C LEU A 127 3.83 3.29 9.36
N PRO A 128 3.01 3.98 8.54
CA PRO A 128 3.47 5.15 7.77
C PRO A 128 3.80 6.31 8.71
N THR A 129 4.87 7.06 8.44
CA THR A 129 5.23 8.25 9.24
C THR A 129 5.29 9.53 8.42
N PHE A 130 5.06 10.67 9.07
CA PHE A 130 4.97 11.98 8.41
C PHE A 130 6.29 12.46 7.81
N ILE A 131 7.44 12.11 8.42
CA ILE A 131 8.75 12.50 7.87
C ILE A 131 9.09 11.70 6.63
N ASP A 132 8.67 10.44 6.59
CA ASP A 132 8.80 9.62 5.40
C ASP A 132 8.01 10.26 4.27
N ALA A 133 6.79 10.77 4.49
CA ALA A 133 6.02 11.46 3.44
C ALA A 133 6.77 12.65 2.82
N GLY A 134 7.51 13.42 3.61
CA GLY A 134 8.32 14.57 3.14
C GLY A 134 9.54 14.15 2.32
N ALA A 135 10.28 13.14 2.76
CA ALA A 135 11.45 12.60 2.05
C ALA A 135 11.05 11.83 0.78
N ASN A 136 9.87 11.17 0.80
CA ASN A 136 9.34 10.36 -0.29
C ASN A 136 8.72 11.15 -1.44
N PHE A 137 8.62 12.49 -1.37
CA PHE A 137 8.34 13.31 -2.56
C PHE A 137 9.45 13.18 -3.62
N ALA A 138 10.65 12.74 -3.23
CA ALA A 138 11.63 12.16 -4.12
C ALA A 138 11.54 10.64 -3.96
N ALA A 139 10.82 9.96 -4.86
CA ALA A 139 10.59 8.52 -4.78
C ALA A 139 11.92 7.77 -4.56
N THR A 140 12.11 7.31 -3.32
CA THR A 140 13.30 6.56 -2.89
C THR A 140 12.89 5.11 -2.75
N SER A 141 13.68 4.22 -3.35
CA SER A 141 13.43 2.77 -3.29
C SER A 141 13.32 2.29 -1.85
N ILE A 142 12.36 1.39 -1.57
CA ILE A 142 12.22 0.81 -0.22
C ILE A 142 13.40 -0.12 0.05
N GLY A 143 14.11 0.13 1.16
CA GLY A 143 15.21 -0.72 1.65
C GLY A 143 14.83 -1.59 2.86
N GLU A 144 13.57 -1.54 3.29
CA GLU A 144 13.03 -2.36 4.37
C GLU A 144 12.56 -3.72 3.86
N ASP A 145 12.54 -4.73 4.73
CA ASP A 145 11.89 -6.00 4.43
C ASP A 145 10.41 -5.81 4.08
N ASN A 146 9.97 -6.52 3.05
CA ASN A 146 8.61 -6.43 2.54
C ASN A 146 8.22 -7.71 1.80
N VAL A 147 6.91 -7.90 1.64
CA VAL A 147 6.36 -9.11 1.01
C VAL A 147 6.87 -9.31 -0.43
N ILE A 148 7.16 -8.25 -1.18
CA ILE A 148 7.60 -8.35 -2.57
C ILE A 148 9.04 -8.87 -2.64
N ASP A 149 9.92 -8.36 -1.76
CA ASP A 149 11.28 -8.87 -1.62
C ASP A 149 11.30 -10.33 -1.18
N GLN A 150 10.44 -10.72 -0.24
CA GLN A 150 10.32 -12.10 0.22
C GLN A 150 9.78 -13.05 -0.88
N LEU A 151 8.86 -12.57 -1.72
CA LEU A 151 8.40 -13.34 -2.89
C LEU A 151 9.53 -13.51 -3.91
N ARG A 152 10.33 -12.47 -4.14
CA ARG A 152 11.47 -12.55 -5.07
C ARG A 152 12.58 -13.45 -4.54
N SER A 153 12.92 -13.35 -3.26
CA SER A 153 13.98 -14.16 -2.62
C SER A 153 13.66 -15.66 -2.67
N THR A 154 12.38 -16.02 -2.66
CA THR A 154 11.90 -17.41 -2.82
C THR A 154 11.80 -17.87 -4.28
N GLY A 155 12.31 -17.07 -5.23
CA GLY A 155 12.35 -17.41 -6.66
C GLY A 155 10.99 -17.36 -7.35
N ARG A 156 10.01 -16.65 -6.79
CA ARG A 156 8.71 -16.45 -7.45
C ARG A 156 8.86 -15.46 -8.60
N ASN A 157 8.17 -15.76 -9.70
CA ASN A 157 8.07 -14.84 -10.82
C ASN A 157 6.97 -13.81 -10.54
N ILE A 158 7.33 -12.54 -10.53
CA ILE A 158 6.44 -11.41 -10.22
C ILE A 158 6.32 -10.56 -11.48
N THR A 159 5.10 -10.40 -11.98
CA THR A 159 4.76 -9.51 -13.10
C THR A 159 3.85 -8.40 -12.60
N PHE A 160 4.21 -7.15 -12.90
CA PHE A 160 3.49 -5.96 -12.46
C PHE A 160 2.84 -5.23 -13.63
N LEU A 161 1.61 -4.78 -13.44
CA LEU A 161 0.86 -3.91 -14.35
C LEU A 161 0.28 -2.77 -13.51
N GLY A 162 0.55 -1.52 -13.88
CA GLY A 162 0.01 -0.36 -13.18
C GLY A 162 0.76 0.92 -13.53
N ASP A 163 1.08 1.73 -12.53
CA ASP A 163 1.81 2.98 -12.71
C ASP A 163 3.27 2.91 -12.19
N ASP A 164 4.05 3.92 -12.57
CA ASP A 164 5.48 4.05 -12.25
C ASP A 164 5.80 4.27 -10.76
N THR A 165 4.79 4.53 -9.90
CA THR A 165 4.98 4.62 -8.44
C THR A 165 5.53 3.31 -7.90
N TRP A 166 4.99 2.18 -8.35
CA TRP A 166 5.42 0.86 -7.90
C TRP A 166 6.83 0.52 -8.38
N VAL A 167 7.16 0.87 -9.62
CA VAL A 167 8.51 0.64 -10.16
C VAL A 167 9.53 1.54 -9.48
N SER A 168 9.15 2.76 -9.09
CA SER A 168 9.99 3.65 -8.30
C SER A 168 10.25 3.11 -6.88
N LEU A 169 9.24 2.52 -6.25
CA LEU A 169 9.35 1.88 -4.93
C LEU A 169 10.15 0.57 -4.97
N TYR A 170 9.94 -0.26 -5.99
CA TYR A 170 10.50 -1.60 -6.15
C TYR A 170 11.20 -1.78 -7.51
N PRO A 171 12.32 -1.09 -7.74
CA PRO A 171 12.94 -0.97 -9.06
C PRO A 171 13.52 -2.29 -9.60
N THR A 172 13.79 -3.26 -8.73
CA THR A 172 14.45 -4.52 -9.13
C THR A 172 13.60 -5.76 -8.93
N GLN A 173 12.46 -5.62 -8.28
CA GLN A 173 11.72 -6.75 -7.74
C GLN A 173 10.87 -7.47 -8.79
N PHE A 174 10.40 -6.73 -9.79
CA PHE A 174 9.54 -7.25 -10.86
C PHE A 174 10.37 -7.86 -11.99
N HIS A 175 9.98 -9.05 -12.44
CA HIS A 175 10.61 -9.71 -13.59
C HIS A 175 10.13 -9.08 -14.92
N ARG A 176 8.89 -8.60 -14.92
CA ARG A 176 8.27 -7.85 -16.01
C ARG A 176 7.41 -6.76 -15.37
N SER A 177 7.53 -5.53 -15.85
CA SER A 177 6.64 -4.43 -15.52
C SER A 177 6.02 -3.87 -16.80
N PHE A 178 4.76 -3.50 -16.70
CA PHE A 178 4.06 -2.68 -17.67
C PHE A 178 3.53 -1.49 -16.88
N ASP A 179 4.22 -0.36 -16.99
CA ASP A 179 3.98 0.82 -16.19
C ASP A 179 3.85 2.08 -17.05
N LEU A 180 2.99 2.98 -16.61
CA LEU A 180 2.79 4.30 -17.20
C LEU A 180 2.93 5.39 -16.11
N PRO A 181 3.17 6.65 -16.49
CA PRO A 181 3.36 7.73 -15.52
C PRO A 181 2.16 7.92 -14.57
N SER A 182 2.43 8.02 -13.27
CA SER A 182 1.41 8.23 -12.22
C SER A 182 0.96 9.68 -12.03
N PHE A 183 1.77 10.66 -12.44
CA PHE A 183 1.59 12.08 -12.12
C PHE A 183 1.06 12.93 -13.30
N ASP A 184 0.30 12.36 -14.23
CA ASP A 184 -0.43 13.16 -15.22
C ASP A 184 -1.88 13.40 -14.77
N ILE A 185 -2.16 14.61 -14.30
CA ILE A 185 -3.48 15.01 -13.78
C ILE A 185 -4.56 14.98 -14.89
N ASN A 186 -4.16 15.09 -16.16
CA ASN A 186 -5.11 15.11 -17.27
C ASN A 186 -5.42 13.72 -17.82
N ASP A 187 -4.64 12.71 -17.42
CA ASP A 187 -4.82 11.34 -17.86
C ASP A 187 -5.48 10.51 -16.76
N LEU A 188 -6.74 10.14 -17.01
CA LEU A 188 -7.56 9.38 -16.06
C LEU A 188 -7.77 7.91 -16.47
N HIS A 189 -7.14 7.42 -17.54
CA HIS A 189 -7.53 6.12 -18.12
C HIS A 189 -6.42 5.34 -18.83
N SER A 190 -5.30 5.96 -19.25
CA SER A 190 -4.29 5.19 -20.02
C SER A 190 -3.68 4.04 -19.21
N VAL A 191 -3.52 4.23 -17.89
CA VAL A 191 -3.07 3.16 -16.98
C VAL A 191 -4.08 2.01 -16.99
N ASP A 192 -5.37 2.30 -16.87
CA ASP A 192 -6.44 1.29 -16.87
C ASP A 192 -6.48 0.54 -18.20
N ASP A 193 -6.41 1.26 -19.32
CA ASP A 193 -6.39 0.67 -20.66
C ASP A 193 -5.19 -0.25 -20.85
N MET A 194 -4.01 0.18 -20.40
CA MET A 194 -2.78 -0.63 -20.45
C MET A 194 -2.91 -1.89 -19.59
N VAL A 195 -3.47 -1.79 -18.38
CA VAL A 195 -3.73 -2.94 -17.49
C VAL A 195 -4.71 -3.92 -18.16
N LEU A 196 -5.79 -3.41 -18.76
CA LEU A 196 -6.79 -4.24 -19.45
C LEU A 196 -6.21 -4.96 -20.66
N MET A 197 -5.45 -4.25 -21.52
CA MET A 197 -4.81 -4.82 -22.71
C MET A 197 -3.79 -5.92 -22.37
N ASN A 198 -3.09 -5.79 -21.24
CA ASN A 198 -2.04 -6.73 -20.83
C ASN A 198 -2.51 -7.77 -19.79
N SER A 199 -3.77 -7.73 -19.36
CA SER A 199 -4.33 -8.62 -18.32
C SER A 199 -4.15 -10.12 -18.62
N ASN A 200 -4.12 -10.51 -19.90
CA ASN A 200 -3.85 -11.88 -20.35
C ASN A 200 -2.50 -12.42 -19.88
N VAL A 201 -1.51 -11.54 -19.65
CA VAL A 201 -0.19 -11.92 -19.13
C VAL A 201 -0.31 -12.48 -17.70
N LEU A 202 -1.26 -11.99 -16.91
CA LEU A 202 -1.48 -12.44 -15.52
C LEU A 202 -2.27 -13.74 -15.43
N ILE A 203 -3.29 -13.89 -16.28
CA ILE A 203 -4.24 -15.01 -16.22
C ILE A 203 -3.67 -16.24 -16.94
N GLY A 204 -2.74 -16.03 -17.86
CA GLY A 204 -2.21 -17.05 -18.76
C GLY A 204 -3.14 -17.28 -19.94
N SER A 205 -2.59 -17.75 -21.05
CA SER A 205 -3.36 -18.19 -22.22
C SER A 205 -4.29 -19.33 -21.80
N PHE A 206 -5.60 -19.14 -21.92
CA PHE A 206 -6.59 -20.23 -21.81
C PHE A 206 -6.46 -21.19 -23.00
#